data_AF-A0A6C0LMF1-F1
#
_entry.id   AF-A0A6C0LMF1-F1
#
_cell.length_a   1.000
_cell.length_b   1.000
_cell.length_c   1.000
_cell.angle_alpha   90.00
_cell.angle_beta   90.00
_cell.angle_gamma   90.00
#
_symmetry.space_group_name_H-M   'P 1'
#
loop_
_entity.id
_entity.type
_entity.pdbx_description
1 polymer ?
#
loop_
_entity_poly.entity_id
_entity_poly.type
_entity_poly.pdbx_seq_one_letter_code
_entity_poly.pdbx_strand_id
1 'polypeptide(L)'
;MPAIPSFPTLYGKASTGKIKMWSIKVEDQKGVGAITTTHGYLGGKLQENTRLVTVGKNLGKKNETTPVQQAVSEAQSDWKKKTEAGGMTEKKPEEGKAGDSDKESVKSVKPSAEKNAKAAADAGGVPHPMLAHDYNKRGKDIKFPCYAQRKLDGVRCLAISGKGLYSRTGKAFPHMDHIRAEINSLPKGTILDGELYSDTLNFQEIVGLVKKETLKPADAPKMTQIYLCVYDTVQDGTNEARNAYLTDLFKTHKFKALKLLPTDVANNLDDVKRLHAEYVADGYEGLILRNKAGLYKVGHRSADLQKYKEFKDDEYKIVGFKEGDGIEKGCVIWVCETKDKKPFSVRPRGTHEDRAEAFKTASKQVGKKLTVRFQELTEDGIPRFPVGLAIRDYE
;
A
#
# COMPACT_ATOMS: atom_id res chain seq x y z
N MET A 1 -31.22 -10.63 -21.62
CA MET A 1 -29.85 -10.33 -21.14
C MET A 1 -29.95 -9.49 -19.89
N PRO A 2 -29.10 -9.70 -18.86
CA PRO A 2 -29.09 -8.82 -17.70
C PRO A 2 -28.78 -7.39 -18.16
N ALA A 3 -29.49 -6.39 -17.61
CA ALA A 3 -29.21 -5.00 -17.91
C ALA A 3 -27.80 -4.66 -17.43
N ILE A 4 -26.95 -4.20 -18.35
CA ILE A 4 -25.62 -3.70 -17.99
C ILE A 4 -25.79 -2.28 -17.47
N PRO A 5 -25.46 -2.00 -16.19
CA PRO A 5 -25.59 -0.66 -15.64
C PRO A 5 -24.57 0.28 -16.28
N SER A 6 -24.96 1.55 -16.44
CA SER A 6 -24.02 2.62 -16.75
C SER A 6 -23.29 3.05 -15.49
N PHE A 7 -21.96 3.19 -15.57
CA PHE A 7 -21.14 3.67 -14.46
C PHE A 7 -20.70 5.11 -14.74
N PRO A 8 -21.06 6.08 -13.89
CA PRO A 8 -20.61 7.46 -14.05
C PRO A 8 -19.08 7.57 -14.04
N THR A 9 -18.56 8.51 -14.84
CA THR A 9 -17.12 8.84 -14.81
C THR A 9 -16.77 9.49 -13.48
N LEU A 10 -15.65 9.07 -12.91
CA LEU A 10 -15.13 9.59 -11.65
C LEU A 10 -13.96 10.54 -11.90
N TYR A 11 -13.91 11.62 -11.12
CA TYR A 11 -12.92 12.68 -11.21
C TYR A 11 -12.19 12.87 -9.88
N GLY A 12 -10.90 13.17 -9.93
CA GLY A 12 -10.11 13.47 -8.73
C GLY A 12 -9.05 14.53 -8.99
N LYS A 13 -8.60 15.25 -7.96
CA LYS A 13 -7.58 16.29 -8.10
C LYS A 13 -6.18 15.71 -7.86
N ALA A 14 -5.24 15.96 -8.78
CA ALA A 14 -3.83 15.65 -8.56
C ALA A 14 -3.16 16.72 -7.69
N SER A 15 -2.04 16.37 -7.06
CA SER A 15 -1.19 17.32 -6.32
C SER A 15 -0.67 18.47 -7.19
N THR A 16 -0.63 18.28 -8.51
CA THR A 16 -0.24 19.30 -9.50
C THR A 16 -1.40 20.19 -9.93
N GLY A 17 -2.59 20.05 -9.34
CA GLY A 17 -3.80 20.79 -9.72
C GLY A 17 -4.58 20.20 -10.91
N LYS A 18 -3.96 19.35 -11.74
CA LYS A 18 -4.62 18.68 -12.87
C LYS A 18 -5.76 17.75 -12.40
N ILE A 19 -6.85 17.70 -13.18
CA ILE A 19 -7.99 16.80 -12.92
C ILE A 19 -7.69 15.43 -13.54
N LYS A 20 -7.69 14.40 -12.70
CA LYS A 20 -7.69 12.99 -13.11
C LYS A 20 -9.11 12.57 -13.43
N MET A 21 -9.27 11.70 -14.42
CA MET A 21 -10.53 11.04 -14.73
C MET A 21 -10.33 9.52 -14.79
N TRP A 22 -11.37 8.79 -14.41
CA TRP A 22 -11.43 7.34 -14.48
C TRP A 22 -12.87 6.92 -14.80
N SER A 23 -13.05 6.02 -15.76
CA SER A 23 -14.34 5.42 -16.09
C SER A 23 -14.20 3.91 -16.25
N ILE A 24 -15.32 3.22 -16.15
CA ILE A 24 -15.43 1.78 -16.35
C ILE A 24 -16.71 1.49 -17.12
N LYS A 25 -16.66 0.55 -18.05
CA LYS A 25 -17.82 0.07 -18.80
C LYS A 25 -17.77 -1.44 -18.94
N VAL A 26 -18.94 -2.05 -19.13
CA VAL A 26 -19.07 -3.47 -19.44
C VAL A 26 -19.79 -3.61 -20.76
N GLU A 27 -19.31 -4.53 -21.61
CA GLU A 27 -19.93 -4.86 -22.89
C GLU A 27 -20.12 -6.39 -22.97
N ASP A 28 -21.24 -6.82 -23.55
CA ASP A 28 -21.47 -8.22 -23.88
C ASP A 28 -20.91 -8.49 -25.28
N GLN A 29 -19.84 -9.28 -25.34
CA GLN A 29 -19.21 -9.73 -26.57
C GLN A 29 -19.58 -11.21 -26.82
N LYS A 30 -20.83 -11.45 -27.23
CA LYS A 30 -21.35 -12.79 -27.55
C LYS A 30 -21.27 -13.77 -26.36
N GLY A 31 -21.69 -13.34 -25.18
CA GLY A 31 -21.69 -14.13 -23.94
C GLY A 31 -20.41 -13.99 -23.11
N VAL A 32 -19.39 -13.29 -23.62
CA VAL A 32 -18.19 -12.90 -22.88
C VAL A 32 -18.38 -11.49 -22.34
N GLY A 33 -18.16 -11.30 -21.03
CA GLY A 33 -18.22 -9.97 -20.42
C GLY A 33 -16.88 -9.24 -20.60
N ALA A 34 -16.87 -8.14 -21.36
CA ALA A 34 -15.69 -7.30 -21.52
C ALA A 34 -15.76 -6.10 -20.56
N ILE A 35 -14.83 -6.01 -19.61
CA ILE A 35 -14.72 -4.86 -18.70
C ILE A 35 -13.62 -3.94 -19.22
N THR A 36 -13.98 -2.73 -19.59
CA THR A 36 -13.04 -1.71 -20.07
C THR A 36 -12.91 -0.61 -19.03
N THR A 37 -11.68 -0.31 -18.62
CA THR A 37 -11.37 0.83 -17.75
C THR A 37 -10.56 1.86 -18.52
N THR A 38 -10.96 3.13 -18.41
CA THR A 38 -10.28 4.23 -19.08
C THR A 38 -9.82 5.23 -18.02
N HIS A 39 -8.58 5.71 -18.10
CA HIS A 39 -8.04 6.63 -17.12
C HIS A 39 -7.00 7.58 -17.68
N GLY A 40 -6.87 8.75 -17.07
CA GLY A 40 -5.89 9.75 -17.48
C GLY A 40 -6.17 11.11 -16.85
N TYR A 41 -5.56 12.14 -17.42
CA TYR A 41 -5.91 13.52 -17.09
C TYR A 41 -6.99 14.02 -18.04
N LEU A 42 -7.92 14.79 -17.50
CA LEU A 42 -8.92 15.49 -18.29
C LEU A 42 -8.22 16.36 -19.36
N GLY A 43 -8.63 16.22 -20.62
CA GLY A 43 -8.01 16.89 -21.77
C GLY A 43 -6.65 16.32 -22.21
N GLY A 44 -6.17 15.26 -21.57
CA GLY A 44 -4.93 14.56 -21.95
C GLY A 44 -5.19 13.25 -22.68
N LYS A 45 -4.09 12.58 -23.09
CA LYS A 45 -4.16 11.21 -23.63
C LYS A 45 -4.67 10.25 -22.55
N LEU A 46 -5.75 9.54 -22.86
CA LEU A 46 -6.32 8.53 -21.98
C LEU A 46 -5.71 7.16 -22.27
N GLN A 47 -5.54 6.37 -21.22
CA GLN A 47 -5.14 4.97 -21.30
C GLN A 47 -6.36 4.09 -21.05
N GLU A 48 -6.53 3.10 -21.92
CA GLU A 48 -7.62 2.13 -21.84
C GLU A 48 -7.05 0.74 -21.59
N ASN A 49 -7.74 -0.04 -20.74
CA ASN A 49 -7.41 -1.43 -20.47
C ASN A 49 -8.70 -2.25 -20.41
N THR A 50 -8.75 -3.30 -21.21
CA THR A 50 -9.89 -4.22 -21.32
C THR A 50 -9.52 -5.60 -20.82
N ARG A 51 -10.31 -6.11 -19.86
CA ARG A 51 -10.22 -7.49 -19.38
C ARG A 51 -11.47 -8.27 -19.77
N LEU A 52 -11.28 -9.52 -20.20
CA LEU A 52 -12.36 -10.42 -20.59
C LEU A 52 -12.71 -11.37 -19.44
N VAL A 53 -13.99 -11.48 -19.14
CA VAL A 53 -14.57 -12.48 -18.25
C VAL A 53 -15.23 -13.52 -19.14
N THR A 54 -14.58 -14.67 -19.28
CA THR A 54 -15.03 -15.78 -20.14
C THR A 54 -15.77 -16.87 -19.37
N VAL A 55 -15.65 -16.89 -18.04
CA VAL A 55 -16.29 -17.88 -17.16
C VAL A 55 -16.94 -17.14 -15.99
N GLY A 56 -18.16 -17.54 -15.66
CA GLY A 56 -18.84 -17.08 -14.46
C GLY A 56 -18.31 -17.72 -13.17
N LYS A 57 -18.91 -17.38 -12.03
CA LYS A 57 -18.57 -17.95 -10.72
C LYS A 57 -19.71 -18.77 -10.14
N ASN A 58 -19.36 -19.70 -9.25
CA ASN A 58 -20.28 -20.59 -8.53
C ASN A 58 -21.13 -21.50 -9.45
N LEU A 59 -20.53 -21.98 -10.54
CA LEU A 59 -21.19 -22.90 -11.47
C LEU A 59 -21.82 -24.09 -10.71
N GLY A 60 -23.10 -24.36 -10.95
CA GLY A 60 -23.86 -25.43 -10.29
C GLY A 60 -24.39 -25.09 -8.90
N LYS A 61 -24.33 -23.83 -8.45
CA LYS A 61 -24.91 -23.38 -7.17
C LYS A 61 -26.03 -22.36 -7.40
N LYS A 62 -26.89 -22.15 -6.40
CA LYS A 62 -28.01 -21.18 -6.46
C LYS A 62 -27.57 -19.75 -6.81
N ASN A 63 -26.33 -19.38 -6.50
CA ASN A 63 -25.75 -18.06 -6.79
C ASN A 63 -24.75 -18.10 -7.96
N GLU A 64 -24.97 -19.01 -8.91
CA GLU A 64 -24.25 -19.05 -10.18
C GLU A 64 -24.40 -17.73 -10.94
N THR A 65 -23.34 -17.34 -11.62
CA THR A 65 -23.29 -16.15 -12.48
C THR A 65 -22.86 -16.56 -13.87
N THR A 66 -23.37 -15.90 -14.90
CA THR A 66 -22.80 -15.96 -16.26
C THR A 66 -21.55 -15.08 -16.37
N PRO A 67 -20.73 -15.22 -17.43
CA PRO A 67 -19.54 -14.37 -17.59
C PRO A 67 -19.87 -12.87 -17.62
N VAL A 68 -20.99 -12.48 -18.26
CA VAL A 68 -21.47 -11.08 -18.31
C VAL A 68 -21.97 -10.61 -16.94
N GLN A 69 -22.71 -11.44 -16.20
CA GLN A 69 -23.14 -11.10 -14.83
C GLN A 69 -21.94 -10.94 -13.88
N GLN A 70 -20.95 -11.81 -14.02
CA GLN A 70 -19.71 -11.73 -13.27
C GLN A 70 -18.94 -10.46 -13.65
N ALA A 71 -18.92 -10.08 -14.93
CA ALA A 71 -18.28 -8.86 -15.38
C ALA A 71 -18.93 -7.59 -14.81
N VAL A 72 -20.26 -7.52 -14.81
CA VAL A 72 -21.03 -6.43 -14.19
C VAL A 72 -20.73 -6.34 -12.68
N SER A 73 -20.76 -7.48 -11.98
CA SER A 73 -20.48 -7.54 -10.54
C SER A 73 -19.08 -7.04 -10.19
N GLU A 74 -18.08 -7.41 -11.01
CA GLU A 74 -16.70 -6.96 -10.82
C GLU A 74 -16.53 -5.47 -11.15
N ALA A 75 -17.15 -4.98 -12.23
CA ALA A 75 -17.11 -3.57 -12.58
C ALA A 75 -17.76 -2.68 -11.50
N GLN A 76 -18.90 -3.11 -10.96
CA GLN A 76 -19.56 -2.41 -9.87
C GLN A 76 -18.71 -2.40 -8.60
N SER A 77 -18.06 -3.51 -8.26
CA SER A 77 -17.12 -3.56 -7.14
C SER A 77 -15.95 -2.59 -7.32
N ASP A 78 -15.35 -2.54 -8.52
CA ASP A 78 -14.21 -1.68 -8.80
C ASP A 78 -14.60 -0.19 -8.82
N TRP A 79 -15.77 0.15 -9.37
CA TRP A 79 -16.33 1.50 -9.31
C TRP A 79 -16.59 1.96 -7.87
N LYS A 80 -17.25 1.11 -7.06
CA LYS A 80 -17.54 1.40 -5.66
C LYS A 80 -16.26 1.57 -4.83
N LYS A 81 -15.23 0.76 -5.06
CA LYS A 81 -13.92 0.95 -4.41
C LYS A 81 -13.29 2.31 -4.75
N LYS A 82 -13.46 2.80 -5.98
CA LYS A 82 -12.90 4.09 -6.40
C LYS A 82 -13.60 5.27 -5.75
N THR A 83 -14.91 5.20 -5.56
CA THR A 83 -15.69 6.22 -4.86
C THR A 83 -15.45 6.19 -3.35
N GLU A 84 -15.42 5.00 -2.74
CA GLU A 84 -15.22 4.82 -1.30
C GLU A 84 -13.79 5.11 -0.84
N ALA A 85 -12.78 4.96 -1.71
CA ALA A 85 -11.39 5.28 -1.40
C ALA A 85 -11.09 6.80 -1.30
N GLY A 86 -12.12 7.66 -1.20
CA GLY A 86 -12.01 9.09 -0.88
C GLY A 86 -11.29 9.97 -1.90
N GLY A 87 -10.83 9.40 -3.02
CA GLY A 87 -9.94 10.06 -3.98
C GLY A 87 -10.60 10.49 -5.29
N MET A 88 -11.82 10.05 -5.58
CA MET A 88 -12.55 10.41 -6.80
C MET A 88 -14.07 10.50 -6.56
N THR A 89 -14.75 11.40 -7.26
CA THR A 89 -16.20 11.64 -7.16
C THR A 89 -16.83 11.79 -8.56
N GLU A 90 -18.15 11.66 -8.66
CA GLU A 90 -18.88 11.84 -9.93
C GLU A 90 -18.94 13.30 -10.37
N LYS A 91 -18.80 14.25 -9.43
CA LYS A 91 -18.82 15.68 -9.73
C LYS A 91 -17.48 16.09 -10.35
N LYS A 92 -17.53 16.52 -11.62
CA LYS A 92 -16.39 17.15 -12.29
C LYS A 92 -15.98 18.40 -11.49
N PRO A 93 -14.73 18.48 -10.98
CA PRO A 93 -14.25 19.70 -10.33
C PRO A 93 -14.24 20.86 -11.32
N GLU A 94 -14.65 22.05 -10.90
CA GLU A 94 -14.58 23.25 -11.73
C GLU A 94 -13.12 23.53 -12.12
N GLU A 95 -12.89 23.72 -13.42
CA GLU A 95 -11.60 24.13 -13.96
C GLU A 95 -11.36 25.58 -13.52
N GLY A 96 -10.44 25.78 -12.57
CA GLY A 96 -9.90 27.11 -12.31
C GLY A 96 -9.24 27.60 -13.60
N LYS A 97 -9.78 28.66 -14.21
CA LYS A 97 -9.24 29.28 -15.41
C LYS A 97 -7.74 29.57 -15.21
N ALA A 98 -6.90 28.99 -16.06
CA ALA A 98 -5.55 29.49 -16.28
C ALA A 98 -5.69 30.84 -17.01
N GLY A 99 -5.57 31.94 -16.26
CA GLY A 99 -5.46 33.28 -16.83
C GLY A 99 -4.00 33.58 -17.18
N ASP A 100 -3.77 33.93 -18.43
CA ASP A 100 -2.53 34.46 -18.95
C ASP A 100 -2.30 35.91 -18.45
N SER A 101 -1.02 36.24 -18.32
CA SER A 101 -0.38 37.53 -18.02
C SER A 101 -1.19 38.71 -17.46
N ASP A 102 -0.83 39.15 -16.24
CA ASP A 102 -0.34 40.52 -16.06
C ASP A 102 0.76 40.58 -14.99
N LYS A 103 1.87 41.21 -15.37
CA LYS A 103 3.03 41.49 -14.51
C LYS A 103 2.64 42.62 -13.57
N GLU A 104 2.49 42.33 -12.29
CA GLU A 104 2.84 43.30 -11.25
C GLU A 104 3.29 42.62 -9.96
N SER A 105 4.45 43.06 -9.50
CA SER A 105 5.22 42.54 -8.39
C SER A 105 4.54 42.83 -7.05
N VAL A 106 4.00 41.79 -6.39
CA VAL A 106 3.70 41.84 -4.95
C VAL A 106 4.11 40.53 -4.28
N LYS A 107 4.82 40.69 -3.16
CA LYS A 107 5.48 39.65 -2.36
C LYS A 107 4.59 38.44 -2.07
N SER A 108 5.17 37.27 -2.31
CA SER A 108 4.61 35.95 -2.05
C SER A 108 4.32 35.70 -0.57
N VAL A 109 3.07 35.88 -0.15
CA VAL A 109 2.50 35.21 1.02
C VAL A 109 1.77 33.98 0.50
N LYS A 110 2.32 32.79 0.75
CA LYS A 110 1.66 31.51 0.42
C LYS A 110 0.42 31.36 1.30
N PRO A 111 -0.74 30.96 0.76
CA PRO A 111 -1.93 30.71 1.57
C PRO A 111 -1.68 29.53 2.51
N SER A 112 -2.07 29.71 3.78
CA SER A 112 -1.83 28.79 4.89
C SER A 112 -2.49 27.42 4.66
N ALA A 113 -1.80 26.37 5.12
CA ALA A 113 -2.22 24.98 5.06
C ALA A 113 -3.43 24.64 5.96
N GLU A 114 -3.95 25.62 6.71
CA GLU A 114 -5.07 25.49 7.66
C GLU A 114 -6.34 24.93 7.02
N LYS A 115 -6.57 25.16 5.72
CA LYS A 115 -7.82 24.76 5.07
C LYS A 115 -7.92 23.26 4.73
N ASN A 116 -6.82 22.52 4.60
CA ASN A 116 -6.88 21.13 4.12
C ASN A 116 -6.92 20.06 5.23
N ALA A 117 -6.36 20.33 6.42
CA ALA A 117 -6.42 19.39 7.54
C ALA A 117 -7.79 19.44 8.24
N LYS A 118 -8.34 20.66 8.41
CA LYS A 118 -9.66 20.86 9.03
C LYS A 118 -10.81 20.38 8.15
N ALA A 119 -10.71 20.53 6.83
CA ALA A 119 -11.74 20.09 5.89
C ALA A 119 -11.91 18.56 5.81
N ALA A 120 -10.87 17.76 6.09
CA ALA A 120 -10.99 16.30 6.11
C ALA A 120 -11.64 15.77 7.40
N ALA A 121 -11.46 16.48 8.53
CA ALA A 121 -12.08 16.14 9.81
C ALA A 121 -13.54 16.63 9.89
N ASP A 122 -13.86 17.80 9.33
CA ASP A 122 -15.22 18.36 9.33
C ASP A 122 -16.16 17.72 8.28
N ALA A 123 -15.62 17.03 7.26
CA ALA A 123 -16.41 16.35 6.22
C ALA A 123 -16.74 14.87 6.54
N GLY A 124 -16.61 14.41 7.79
CA GLY A 124 -16.97 13.04 8.19
C GLY A 124 -16.10 11.90 7.61
N GLY A 125 -15.14 12.21 6.74
CA GLY A 125 -14.22 11.25 6.10
C GLY A 125 -13.13 10.72 7.04
N VAL A 126 -12.57 9.55 6.74
CA VAL A 126 -11.38 9.02 7.43
C VAL A 126 -10.17 9.47 6.61
N PRO A 127 -9.15 10.14 7.20
CA PRO A 127 -7.97 10.53 6.45
C PRO A 127 -7.21 9.30 5.96
N HIS A 128 -6.53 9.42 4.82
CA HIS A 128 -5.59 8.40 4.36
C HIS A 128 -4.20 8.64 4.95
N PRO A 129 -3.45 7.60 5.31
CA PRO A 129 -2.12 7.78 5.89
C PRO A 129 -1.11 8.26 4.84
N MET A 130 -0.06 8.94 5.31
CA MET A 130 1.10 9.31 4.50
C MET A 130 1.89 8.07 4.08
N LEU A 131 2.35 8.03 2.82
CA LEU A 131 3.08 6.89 2.24
C LEU A 131 4.57 7.19 2.06
N ALA A 132 5.42 6.18 2.22
CA ALA A 132 6.87 6.33 2.10
C ALA A 132 7.37 6.25 0.66
N HIS A 133 8.31 7.08 0.21
CA HIS A 133 9.10 6.82 -1.00
C HIS A 133 10.15 5.72 -0.77
N ASP A 134 10.71 5.18 -1.85
CA ASP A 134 11.87 4.28 -1.80
C ASP A 134 13.15 5.13 -1.74
N TYR A 135 13.98 4.90 -0.71
CA TYR A 135 15.22 5.64 -0.52
C TYR A 135 16.18 5.51 -1.69
N ASN A 136 16.31 4.32 -2.28
CA ASN A 136 17.21 4.10 -3.41
C ASN A 136 16.81 4.93 -4.65
N LYS A 137 15.59 5.47 -4.68
CA LYS A 137 15.09 6.36 -5.74
C LYS A 137 15.04 7.83 -5.35
N ARG A 138 14.94 8.15 -4.05
CA ARG A 138 14.67 9.52 -3.55
C ARG A 138 15.60 9.96 -2.40
N GLY A 139 16.69 9.24 -2.14
CA GLY A 139 17.56 9.45 -0.98
C GLY A 139 18.11 10.88 -0.84
N LYS A 140 18.32 11.59 -1.95
CA LYS A 140 18.73 13.01 -1.97
C LYS A 140 17.78 13.97 -1.23
N ASP A 141 16.53 13.57 -1.05
CA ASP A 141 15.51 14.36 -0.34
C ASP A 141 15.59 14.18 1.18
N ILE A 142 16.28 13.14 1.67
CA ILE A 142 16.56 12.98 3.11
C ILE A 142 17.62 14.00 3.54
N LYS A 143 17.35 14.70 4.63
CA LYS A 143 18.24 15.69 5.25
C LYS A 143 18.70 15.16 6.59
N PHE A 144 20.02 14.98 6.71
CA PHE A 144 20.64 14.55 7.95
C PHE A 144 20.88 15.75 8.89
N PRO A 145 20.79 15.57 10.22
CA PRO A 145 20.32 14.36 10.89
C PRO A 145 18.83 14.11 10.67
N CYS A 146 18.44 12.86 10.44
CA CYS A 146 17.06 12.43 10.24
C CYS A 146 16.65 11.41 11.32
N TYR A 147 15.34 11.19 11.45
CA TYR A 147 14.84 10.13 12.33
C TYR A 147 14.79 8.80 11.59
N ALA A 148 15.06 7.74 12.35
CA ALA A 148 15.15 6.37 11.90
C ALA A 148 14.25 5.49 12.79
N GLN A 149 13.38 4.70 12.18
CA GLN A 149 12.43 3.83 12.88
C GLN A 149 12.41 2.46 12.20
N ARG A 150 12.22 1.40 13.00
CA ARG A 150 12.06 0.03 12.50
C ARG A 150 10.89 -0.04 11.51
N LYS A 151 11.07 -0.73 10.40
CA LYS A 151 9.98 -1.04 9.49
C LYS A 151 9.30 -2.33 9.93
N LEU A 152 8.13 -2.20 10.54
CA LEU A 152 7.32 -3.33 10.96
C LEU A 152 6.67 -4.04 9.77
N ASP A 153 6.50 -5.36 9.86
CA ASP A 153 5.73 -6.20 8.93
C ASP A 153 4.38 -6.57 9.55
N GLY A 154 3.50 -5.58 9.68
CA GLY A 154 2.18 -5.73 10.27
C GLY A 154 1.07 -5.20 9.35
N VAL A 155 -0.03 -4.76 9.95
CA VAL A 155 -1.15 -4.15 9.20
C VAL A 155 -1.36 -2.70 9.62
N ARG A 156 -1.02 -1.76 8.73
CA ARG A 156 -1.19 -0.32 8.96
C ARG A 156 -2.60 0.06 9.41
N CYS A 157 -2.67 0.82 10.50
CA CYS A 157 -3.89 1.28 11.14
C CYS A 157 -3.80 2.75 11.54
N LEU A 158 -4.82 3.52 11.15
CA LEU A 158 -5.14 4.82 11.72
C LEU A 158 -6.17 4.62 12.83
N ALA A 159 -5.78 4.89 14.07
CA ALA A 159 -6.66 4.85 15.22
C ALA A 159 -7.15 6.27 15.54
N ILE A 160 -8.46 6.48 15.51
CA ILE A 160 -9.10 7.80 15.65
C ILE A 160 -9.99 7.79 16.88
N SER A 161 -9.66 8.61 17.88
CA SER A 161 -10.45 8.75 19.12
C SER A 161 -11.87 9.21 18.79
N GLY A 162 -12.86 8.46 19.26
CA GLY A 162 -14.28 8.69 19.04
C GLY A 162 -14.79 8.23 17.66
N LYS A 163 -13.97 7.54 16.86
CA LYS A 163 -14.36 7.05 15.52
C LYS A 163 -14.01 5.59 15.27
N GLY A 164 -12.81 5.15 15.63
CA GLY A 164 -12.41 3.73 15.53
C GLY A 164 -11.08 3.49 14.82
N LEU A 165 -10.91 2.28 14.30
CA LEU A 165 -9.67 1.77 13.72
C LEU A 165 -9.83 1.57 12.21
N TYR A 166 -8.92 2.12 11.42
CA TYR A 166 -9.05 2.16 9.97
C TYR A 166 -7.78 1.71 9.26
N SER A 167 -7.95 0.86 8.27
CA SER A 167 -6.88 0.43 7.38
C SER A 167 -6.34 1.57 6.52
N ARG A 168 -5.20 1.33 5.86
CA ARG A 168 -4.61 2.22 4.85
C ARG A 168 -5.59 2.73 3.78
N THR A 169 -6.55 1.90 3.39
CA THR A 169 -7.54 2.25 2.34
C THR A 169 -8.84 2.82 2.91
N GLY A 170 -8.90 3.13 4.20
CA GLY A 170 -10.09 3.69 4.85
C GLY A 170 -11.14 2.66 5.28
N LYS A 171 -10.92 1.35 5.04
CA LYS A 171 -11.81 0.31 5.54
C LYS A 171 -11.67 0.19 7.05
N ALA A 172 -12.78 0.21 7.78
CA ALA A 172 -12.81 -0.03 9.21
C ALA A 172 -12.36 -1.45 9.56
N PHE A 173 -11.61 -1.59 10.64
CA PHE A 173 -11.45 -2.86 11.31
C PHE A 173 -12.62 -3.03 12.30
N PRO A 174 -13.32 -4.17 12.34
CA PRO A 174 -14.54 -4.34 13.14
C PRO A 174 -14.27 -4.72 14.61
N HIS A 175 -13.09 -5.28 14.91
CA HIS A 175 -12.74 -5.83 16.24
C HIS A 175 -11.47 -5.17 16.82
N MET A 176 -10.93 -5.68 17.94
CA MET A 176 -9.83 -5.09 18.75
C MET A 176 -10.28 -4.02 19.75
N ASP A 177 -11.25 -4.36 20.61
CA ASP A 177 -11.82 -3.41 21.58
C ASP A 177 -10.82 -2.96 22.65
N HIS A 178 -9.81 -3.78 22.95
CA HIS A 178 -8.69 -3.40 23.82
C HIS A 178 -7.89 -2.21 23.27
N ILE A 179 -7.72 -2.13 21.94
CA ILE A 179 -7.09 -0.96 21.29
C ILE A 179 -8.06 0.22 21.24
N ARG A 180 -9.35 -0.04 20.95
CA ARG A 180 -10.39 1.04 20.92
C ARG A 180 -10.56 1.73 22.26
N ALA A 181 -10.54 0.98 23.35
CA ALA A 181 -10.68 1.53 24.69
C ALA A 181 -9.58 2.56 24.97
N GLU A 182 -8.33 2.23 24.65
CA GLU A 182 -7.18 3.11 24.89
C GLU A 182 -7.19 4.35 23.99
N ILE A 183 -7.46 4.21 22.68
CA ILE A 183 -7.55 5.39 21.81
C ILE A 183 -8.73 6.29 22.21
N ASN A 184 -9.86 5.73 22.65
CA ASN A 184 -11.02 6.52 23.08
C ASN A 184 -10.84 7.20 24.44
N SER A 185 -9.82 6.81 25.23
CA SER A 185 -9.43 7.59 26.43
C SER A 185 -8.67 8.87 26.10
N LEU A 186 -8.20 9.03 24.86
CA LEU A 186 -7.53 10.24 24.40
C LEU A 186 -8.53 11.30 23.95
N PRO A 187 -8.15 12.59 23.91
CA PRO A 187 -9.00 13.66 23.42
C PRO A 187 -9.64 13.33 22.07
N LYS A 188 -10.95 13.62 21.94
CA LYS A 188 -11.73 13.32 20.74
C LYS A 188 -11.06 13.93 19.50
N GLY A 189 -10.95 13.15 18.43
CA GLY A 189 -10.29 13.57 17.20
C GLY A 189 -8.78 13.36 17.18
N THR A 190 -8.15 12.87 18.25
CA THR A 190 -6.76 12.39 18.21
C THR A 190 -6.62 11.27 17.19
N ILE A 191 -5.62 11.36 16.30
CA ILE A 191 -5.37 10.38 15.24
C ILE A 191 -3.96 9.82 15.37
N LEU A 192 -3.84 8.57 15.78
CA LEU A 192 -2.57 7.85 15.85
C LEU A 192 -2.37 7.01 14.58
N ASP A 193 -1.19 7.11 13.99
CA ASP A 193 -0.77 6.33 12.82
C ASP A 193 0.28 5.30 13.24
N GLY A 194 -0.06 4.04 13.01
CA GLY A 194 0.74 2.92 13.48
C GLY A 194 0.50 1.64 12.68
N GLU A 195 1.08 0.56 13.17
CA GLU A 195 0.96 -0.78 12.62
C GLU A 195 0.29 -1.69 13.67
N LEU A 196 -0.76 -2.42 13.28
CA LEU A 196 -1.25 -3.55 14.06
C LEU A 196 -0.20 -4.66 13.97
N TYR A 197 0.35 -5.04 15.11
CA TYR A 197 1.52 -5.90 15.21
C TYR A 197 1.38 -6.87 16.37
N SER A 198 2.13 -7.98 16.31
CA SER A 198 2.20 -8.98 17.35
C SER A 198 3.57 -9.61 17.36
N ASP A 199 4.09 -9.89 18.55
CA ASP A 199 5.39 -10.54 18.74
C ASP A 199 5.28 -12.08 18.61
N THR A 200 4.06 -12.61 18.60
CA THR A 200 3.78 -14.07 18.65
C THR A 200 3.02 -14.58 17.43
N LEU A 201 2.32 -13.70 16.70
CA LEU A 201 1.56 -14.06 15.50
C LEU A 201 2.31 -13.65 14.24
N ASN A 202 2.30 -14.50 13.23
CA ASN A 202 2.88 -14.13 11.94
C ASN A 202 1.97 -13.17 11.15
N PHE A 203 2.54 -12.53 10.13
CA PHE A 203 1.82 -11.56 9.28
C PHE A 203 0.50 -12.08 8.70
N GLN A 204 0.44 -13.34 8.24
CA GLN A 204 -0.78 -13.90 7.66
C GLN A 204 -1.86 -14.12 8.72
N GLU A 205 -1.48 -14.55 9.92
CA GLU A 205 -2.40 -14.66 11.06
C GLU A 205 -2.97 -13.30 11.46
N ILE A 206 -2.11 -12.27 11.57
CA ILE A 206 -2.55 -10.89 11.86
C ILE A 206 -3.56 -10.44 10.81
N VAL A 207 -3.21 -10.54 9.52
CA VAL A 207 -4.09 -10.13 8.41
C VAL A 207 -5.44 -10.86 8.46
N GLY A 208 -5.42 -12.17 8.72
CA GLY A 208 -6.63 -12.99 8.80
C GLY A 208 -7.54 -12.62 9.96
N LEU A 209 -6.97 -12.27 11.12
CA LEU A 209 -7.72 -11.87 12.31
C LEU A 209 -8.30 -10.46 12.17
N VAL A 210 -7.49 -9.46 11.82
CA VAL A 210 -7.92 -8.05 11.86
C VAL A 210 -9.00 -7.73 10.82
N LYS A 211 -9.05 -8.49 9.72
CA LYS A 211 -10.04 -8.30 8.64
C LYS A 211 -11.32 -9.10 8.82
N LYS A 212 -11.39 -9.97 9.82
CA LYS A 212 -12.53 -10.87 10.03
C LYS A 212 -13.75 -10.06 10.49
N GLU A 213 -14.90 -10.30 9.87
CA GLU A 213 -16.16 -9.63 10.25
C GLU A 213 -16.86 -10.33 11.44
N THR A 214 -16.54 -11.60 11.67
CA THR A 214 -17.12 -12.39 12.77
C THR A 214 -16.04 -13.26 13.40
N LEU A 215 -15.78 -13.06 14.68
CA LEU A 215 -14.84 -13.86 15.46
C LEU A 215 -15.46 -15.17 15.93
N LYS A 216 -14.69 -16.25 15.83
CA LYS A 216 -14.94 -17.51 16.52
C LYS A 216 -14.37 -17.41 17.94
N PRO A 217 -14.86 -18.21 18.91
CA PRO A 217 -14.33 -18.21 20.27
C PRO A 217 -12.79 -18.37 20.36
N ALA A 218 -12.21 -19.20 19.48
CA ALA A 218 -10.76 -19.42 19.41
C ALA A 218 -9.96 -18.19 18.89
N ASP A 219 -10.61 -17.22 18.24
CA ASP A 219 -9.93 -16.02 17.74
C ASP A 219 -9.68 -14.99 18.85
N ALA A 220 -10.52 -14.97 19.90
CA ALA A 220 -10.47 -13.92 20.93
C ALA A 220 -9.12 -13.86 21.67
N PRO A 221 -8.52 -15.00 22.13
CA PRO A 221 -7.21 -14.97 22.76
C PRO A 221 -6.06 -14.58 21.83
N LYS A 222 -6.20 -14.82 20.51
CA LYS A 222 -5.21 -14.36 19.53
C LYS A 222 -5.36 -12.86 19.25
N MET A 223 -6.58 -12.36 19.22
CA MET A 223 -6.87 -10.94 18.96
C MET A 223 -6.25 -10.02 20.03
N THR A 224 -6.23 -10.45 21.30
CA THR A 224 -5.63 -9.67 22.40
C THR A 224 -4.09 -9.64 22.36
N GLN A 225 -3.45 -10.50 21.57
CA GLN A 225 -1.99 -10.48 21.33
C GLN A 225 -1.59 -9.42 20.29
N ILE A 226 -2.56 -8.83 19.59
CA ILE A 226 -2.33 -7.75 18.62
C ILE A 226 -2.37 -6.42 19.35
N TYR A 227 -1.34 -5.61 19.21
CA TYR A 227 -1.28 -4.24 19.72
C TYR A 227 -1.07 -3.25 18.58
N LEU A 228 -1.37 -1.97 18.81
CA LEU A 228 -1.04 -0.90 17.87
C LEU A 228 0.33 -0.34 18.20
N CYS A 229 1.31 -0.56 17.33
CA CYS A 229 2.61 0.09 17.40
C CYS A 229 2.56 1.44 16.69
N VAL A 230 2.51 2.52 17.46
CA VAL A 230 2.34 3.91 16.99
C VAL A 230 3.69 4.50 16.63
N TYR A 231 3.82 5.06 15.42
CA TYR A 231 5.07 5.68 14.95
C TYR A 231 4.91 7.13 14.48
N ASP A 232 3.67 7.62 14.34
CA ASP A 232 3.36 9.02 13.96
C ASP A 232 1.95 9.39 14.43
N THR A 233 1.60 10.66 14.33
CA THR A 233 0.25 11.20 14.57
C THR A 233 -0.17 12.07 13.39
N VAL A 234 -1.46 12.09 13.05
CA VAL A 234 -1.97 12.95 11.97
C VAL A 234 -2.35 14.30 12.57
N GLN A 235 -1.37 15.19 12.61
CA GLN A 235 -1.54 16.57 13.06
C GLN A 235 -0.57 17.50 12.33
N ASP A 236 -0.79 18.80 12.48
CA ASP A 236 0.10 19.81 11.92
C ASP A 236 1.46 19.84 12.64
N GLY A 237 2.44 20.45 11.97
CA GLY A 237 3.80 20.61 12.48
C GLY A 237 4.80 19.58 11.94
N THR A 238 6.05 19.80 12.33
CA THR A 238 7.20 19.00 11.89
C THR A 238 7.17 17.60 12.49
N ASN A 239 7.88 16.65 11.89
CA ASN A 239 7.97 15.31 12.45
C ASN A 239 8.63 15.30 13.82
N GLU A 240 9.53 16.25 14.10
CA GLU A 240 10.08 16.50 15.44
C GLU A 240 9.00 16.89 16.45
N ALA A 241 8.13 17.85 16.13
CA ALA A 241 7.03 18.23 17.01
C ALA A 241 6.06 17.07 17.25
N ARG A 242 5.75 16.28 16.20
CA ARG A 242 4.88 15.10 16.31
C ARG A 242 5.50 13.97 17.14
N ASN A 243 6.81 13.71 16.98
CA ASN A 243 7.53 12.74 17.83
C ASN A 243 7.58 13.19 19.29
N ALA A 244 7.80 14.49 19.55
CA ALA A 244 7.78 15.04 20.90
C ALA A 244 6.40 14.89 21.56
N TYR A 245 5.33 15.20 20.81
CA TYR A 245 3.95 14.96 21.25
C TYR A 245 3.71 13.49 21.60
N LEU A 246 4.09 12.55 20.73
CA LEU A 246 3.92 11.12 21.01
C LEU A 246 4.74 10.68 22.23
N THR A 247 5.96 11.19 22.36
CA THR A 247 6.82 10.86 23.51
C THR A 247 6.17 11.32 24.81
N ASP A 248 5.61 12.53 24.86
CA ASP A 248 4.89 13.04 26.02
C ASP A 248 3.60 12.25 26.30
N LEU A 249 2.82 11.96 25.25
CA LEU A 249 1.59 11.18 25.33
C LEU A 249 1.83 9.81 25.98
N PHE A 250 2.87 9.08 25.56
CA PHE A 250 3.22 7.76 26.09
C PHE A 250 3.97 7.79 27.43
N LYS A 251 4.50 8.95 27.84
CA LYS A 251 5.03 9.14 29.20
C LYS A 251 3.90 9.36 30.20
N THR A 252 2.91 10.18 29.81
CA THR A 252 1.79 10.60 30.66
C THR A 252 0.72 9.53 30.80
N HIS A 253 0.53 8.69 29.79
CA HIS A 253 -0.47 7.62 29.79
C HIS A 253 0.16 6.24 29.91
N LYS A 254 -0.52 5.31 30.57
CA LYS A 254 -0.10 3.90 30.69
C LYS A 254 -0.96 3.03 29.79
N PHE A 255 -0.49 2.85 28.56
CA PHE A 255 -1.12 1.98 27.57
C PHE A 255 -0.64 0.54 27.70
N LYS A 256 -1.53 -0.42 27.43
CA LYS A 256 -1.26 -1.85 27.31
C LYS A 256 -1.37 -2.31 25.86
N ALA A 257 -2.36 -1.78 25.14
CA ALA A 257 -2.67 -2.13 23.76
C ALA A 257 -2.08 -1.15 22.74
N LEU A 258 -1.64 0.03 23.16
CA LEU A 258 -0.83 0.96 22.36
C LEU A 258 0.63 0.91 22.80
N LYS A 259 1.57 0.84 21.85
CA LYS A 259 3.01 0.93 22.11
C LYS A 259 3.64 2.00 21.22
N LEU A 260 4.49 2.86 21.77
CA LEU A 260 5.26 3.81 20.97
C LEU A 260 6.43 3.08 20.31
N LEU A 261 6.57 3.23 19.00
CA LEU A 261 7.73 2.74 18.28
C LEU A 261 8.94 3.63 18.63
N PRO A 262 10.07 3.08 19.12
CA PRO A 262 11.25 3.87 19.39
C PRO A 262 11.78 4.56 18.13
N THR A 263 12.25 5.79 18.29
CA THR A 263 12.80 6.62 17.23
C THR A 263 14.28 6.88 17.49
N ASP A 264 15.14 6.39 16.61
CA ASP A 264 16.57 6.65 16.62
C ASP A 264 16.91 7.86 15.71
N VAL A 265 18.13 8.37 15.83
CA VAL A 265 18.65 9.45 14.98
C VAL A 265 19.79 8.91 14.11
N ALA A 266 19.69 9.12 12.80
CA ALA A 266 20.79 8.87 11.87
C ALA A 266 21.41 10.20 11.45
N ASN A 267 22.72 10.36 11.65
CA ASN A 267 23.44 11.60 11.34
C ASN A 267 24.02 11.62 9.93
N ASN A 268 24.11 10.45 9.28
CA ASN A 268 24.65 10.28 7.94
C ASN A 268 24.20 8.93 7.36
N LEU A 269 24.66 8.60 6.15
CA LEU A 269 24.31 7.35 5.47
C LEU A 269 24.89 6.10 6.16
N ASP A 270 26.01 6.20 6.85
CA ASP A 270 26.62 5.06 7.53
C ASP A 270 25.79 4.67 8.77
N ASP A 271 25.26 5.65 9.51
CA ASP A 271 24.26 5.40 10.55
C ASP A 271 23.01 4.71 9.98
N VAL A 272 22.53 5.12 8.80
CA VAL A 272 21.38 4.49 8.13
C VAL A 272 21.64 3.02 7.83
N LYS A 273 22.81 2.70 7.27
CA LYS A 273 23.20 1.31 6.95
C LYS A 273 23.34 0.47 8.22
N ARG A 274 24.00 1.01 9.25
CA ARG A 274 24.18 0.33 10.53
C ARG A 274 22.83 0.03 11.20
N LEU A 275 21.97 1.04 11.36
CA LEU A 275 20.63 0.87 11.94
C LEU A 275 19.76 -0.09 11.13
N HIS A 276 19.86 -0.04 9.79
CA HIS A 276 19.16 -0.99 8.93
C HIS A 276 19.63 -2.43 9.20
N ALA A 277 20.94 -2.66 9.27
CA ALA A 277 21.48 -3.99 9.54
C ALA A 277 21.07 -4.51 10.93
N GLU A 278 21.13 -3.65 11.95
CA GLU A 278 20.68 -3.97 13.32
C GLU A 278 19.19 -4.38 13.32
N TYR A 279 18.31 -3.57 12.71
CA TYR A 279 16.89 -3.87 12.72
C TYR A 279 16.52 -5.11 11.90
N VAL A 280 17.22 -5.37 10.79
CA VAL A 280 17.03 -6.60 10.02
C VAL A 280 17.48 -7.82 10.82
N ALA A 281 18.59 -7.73 11.54
CA ALA A 281 19.05 -8.80 12.44
C ALA A 281 18.04 -9.08 13.58
N ASP A 282 17.35 -8.05 14.06
CA ASP A 282 16.26 -8.16 15.04
C ASP A 282 14.93 -8.67 14.42
N GLY A 283 14.89 -9.01 13.13
CA GLY A 283 13.72 -9.57 12.45
C GLY A 283 12.72 -8.55 11.89
N TYR A 284 13.05 -7.26 11.87
CA TYR A 284 12.21 -6.23 11.25
C TYR A 284 12.41 -6.19 9.72
N GLU A 285 11.42 -5.70 8.97
CA GLU A 285 11.44 -5.66 7.49
C GLU A 285 12.45 -4.63 6.91
N GLY A 286 13.16 -3.90 7.76
CA GLY A 286 14.11 -2.86 7.37
C GLY A 286 13.88 -1.55 8.13
N LEU A 287 14.04 -0.42 7.43
CA LEU A 287 14.13 0.90 8.04
C LEU A 287 13.21 1.94 7.40
N ILE A 288 12.62 2.79 8.23
CA ILE A 288 11.89 4.00 7.84
C ILE A 288 12.69 5.23 8.26
N LEU A 289 12.95 6.12 7.31
CA LEU A 289 13.62 7.40 7.50
C LEU A 289 12.61 8.55 7.40
N ARG A 290 12.74 9.54 8.29
CA ARG A 290 11.89 10.72 8.34
C ARG A 290 12.72 11.99 8.48
N ASN A 291 12.47 12.98 7.63
CA ASN A 291 13.04 14.32 7.82
C ASN A 291 12.43 14.94 9.09
N LYS A 292 13.28 15.47 9.99
CA LYS A 292 12.83 16.10 11.23
C LYS A 292 11.82 17.23 10.98
N ALA A 293 12.11 18.10 10.01
CA ALA A 293 11.24 19.19 9.58
C ALA A 293 10.05 18.76 8.69
N GLY A 294 9.93 17.45 8.38
CA GLY A 294 8.94 16.92 7.46
C GLY A 294 7.50 17.03 7.97
N LEU A 295 6.62 17.62 7.17
CA LEU A 295 5.18 17.70 7.47
C LEU A 295 4.46 16.39 7.14
N TYR A 296 3.39 16.09 7.88
CA TYR A 296 2.52 14.97 7.56
C TYR A 296 1.69 15.28 6.30
N LYS A 297 1.78 14.44 5.26
CA LYS A 297 1.05 14.63 4.00
C LYS A 297 -0.04 13.55 3.85
N VAL A 298 -1.25 13.88 4.29
CA VAL A 298 -2.43 12.99 4.26
C VAL A 298 -2.66 12.45 2.84
N GLY A 299 -2.76 11.13 2.70
CA GLY A 299 -3.05 10.44 1.44
C GLY A 299 -1.97 10.53 0.35
N HIS A 300 -0.81 11.14 0.65
CA HIS A 300 0.24 11.36 -0.33
C HIS A 300 1.49 10.55 0.00
N ARG A 301 2.23 10.20 -1.06
CA ARG A 301 3.59 9.71 -0.90
C ARG A 301 4.51 10.92 -0.69
N SER A 302 5.27 10.92 0.40
CA SER A 302 6.08 12.08 0.81
C SER A 302 7.56 11.81 0.65
N ALA A 303 8.30 12.79 0.11
CA ALA A 303 9.77 12.74 0.06
C ALA A 303 10.39 12.80 1.47
N ASP A 304 9.63 13.28 2.46
CA ASP A 304 10.02 13.39 3.86
C ASP A 304 9.85 12.09 4.65
N LEU A 305 9.31 11.04 4.02
CA LEU A 305 9.14 9.70 4.58
C LEU A 305 9.67 8.69 3.56
N GLN A 306 10.75 7.98 3.88
CA GLN A 306 11.35 7.03 2.96
C GLN A 306 11.58 5.70 3.63
N LYS A 307 11.36 4.61 2.90
CA LYS A 307 11.76 3.27 3.32
C LYS A 307 13.13 2.96 2.74
N TYR A 308 14.05 2.55 3.59
CA TYR A 308 15.37 2.08 3.20
C TYR A 308 15.39 0.56 3.24
N LYS A 309 15.91 -0.03 2.17
CA LYS A 309 16.05 -1.47 1.96
C LYS A 309 17.35 -1.69 1.22
N GLU A 310 18.17 -2.59 1.73
CA GLU A 310 19.28 -3.15 0.96
C GLU A 310 18.82 -4.41 0.22
N PHE A 311 19.37 -4.60 -0.96
CA PHE A 311 19.09 -5.75 -1.79
C PHE A 311 20.37 -6.55 -2.00
N LYS A 312 20.26 -7.88 -1.90
CA LYS A 312 21.28 -8.85 -2.27
C LYS A 312 20.87 -9.51 -3.58
N ASP A 313 21.85 -9.85 -4.40
CA ASP A 313 21.66 -10.61 -5.62
C ASP A 313 22.36 -11.97 -5.44
N ASP A 314 21.68 -13.07 -5.75
CA ASP A 314 22.28 -14.42 -5.79
C ASP A 314 21.66 -15.23 -6.94
N GLU A 315 22.25 -16.36 -7.28
CA GLU A 315 21.83 -17.22 -8.38
C GLU A 315 21.05 -18.43 -7.88
N TYR A 316 19.87 -18.66 -8.46
CA TYR A 316 19.04 -19.80 -8.14
C TYR A 316 18.66 -20.58 -9.38
N LYS A 317 18.64 -21.90 -9.29
CA LYS A 317 18.26 -22.77 -10.40
C LYS A 317 16.75 -22.69 -10.62
N ILE A 318 16.33 -22.45 -11.86
CA ILE A 318 14.93 -22.55 -12.27
C ILE A 318 14.57 -24.03 -12.35
N VAL A 319 13.64 -24.48 -11.54
CA VAL A 319 13.11 -25.87 -11.53
C VAL A 319 11.74 -25.98 -12.17
N GLY A 320 11.09 -24.85 -12.43
CA GLY A 320 9.80 -24.81 -13.10
C GLY A 320 9.31 -23.39 -13.30
N PHE A 321 8.06 -23.29 -13.72
CA PHE A 321 7.36 -22.03 -13.91
C PHE A 321 5.85 -22.25 -13.79
N LYS A 322 5.12 -21.17 -13.51
CA LYS A 322 3.66 -21.14 -13.49
C LYS A 322 3.15 -19.88 -14.17
N GLU A 323 1.90 -19.92 -14.58
CA GLU A 323 1.18 -18.75 -15.07
C GLU A 323 0.81 -17.83 -13.90
N GLY A 324 0.87 -16.52 -14.12
CA GLY A 324 0.38 -15.54 -13.15
C GLY A 324 -1.16 -15.53 -13.05
N ASP A 325 -1.67 -14.99 -11.95
CA ASP A 325 -3.10 -14.86 -11.71
C ASP A 325 -3.62 -13.44 -12.01
N GLY A 326 -4.92 -13.33 -12.30
CA GLY A 326 -5.59 -12.03 -12.46
C GLY A 326 -5.01 -11.19 -13.60
N ILE A 327 -4.47 -10.01 -13.27
CA ILE A 327 -3.87 -9.11 -14.26
C ILE A 327 -2.55 -9.64 -14.84
N GLU A 328 -1.97 -10.67 -14.22
CA GLU A 328 -0.72 -11.31 -14.63
C GLU A 328 -0.99 -12.61 -15.41
N LYS A 329 -2.24 -12.88 -15.78
CA LYS A 329 -2.59 -14.06 -16.58
C LYS A 329 -1.86 -14.02 -17.92
N GLY A 330 -1.29 -15.15 -18.33
CA GLY A 330 -0.40 -15.28 -19.48
C GLY A 330 1.05 -14.85 -19.23
N CYS A 331 1.40 -14.30 -18.06
CA CYS A 331 2.78 -13.97 -17.71
C CYS A 331 3.47 -15.07 -16.90
N VAL A 332 4.78 -15.22 -17.07
CA VAL A 332 5.58 -16.21 -16.32
C VAL A 332 5.85 -15.78 -14.88
N ILE A 333 5.72 -16.74 -13.96
CA ILE A 333 6.30 -16.72 -12.62
C ILE A 333 7.24 -17.93 -12.52
N TRP A 334 8.53 -17.70 -12.31
CA TRP A 334 9.51 -18.77 -12.17
C TRP A 334 9.35 -19.49 -10.84
N VAL A 335 9.65 -20.79 -10.82
CA VAL A 335 9.85 -21.57 -9.60
C VAL A 335 11.33 -21.90 -9.53
N CYS A 336 12.01 -21.34 -8.53
CA CYS A 336 13.43 -21.58 -8.26
C CYS A 336 13.59 -22.48 -7.04
N GLU A 337 14.75 -23.09 -6.87
CA GLU A 337 15.09 -23.87 -5.68
C GLU A 337 16.26 -23.25 -4.90
N THR A 338 16.20 -23.31 -3.57
CA THR A 338 17.32 -22.97 -2.69
C THR A 338 18.41 -24.05 -2.74
N LYS A 339 19.55 -23.82 -2.07
CA LYS A 339 20.62 -24.84 -1.93
C LYS A 339 20.08 -26.16 -1.34
N ASP A 340 19.13 -26.06 -0.41
CA ASP A 340 18.47 -27.19 0.24
C ASP A 340 17.23 -27.71 -0.51
N LYS A 341 17.12 -27.40 -1.82
CA LYS A 341 16.05 -27.89 -2.71
C LYS A 341 14.63 -27.45 -2.32
N LYS A 342 14.49 -26.41 -1.49
CA LYS A 342 13.18 -25.82 -1.16
C LYS A 342 12.70 -24.93 -2.33
N PRO A 343 11.51 -25.17 -2.89
CA PRO A 343 11.02 -24.37 -4.01
C PRO A 343 10.46 -23.03 -3.54
N PHE A 344 10.67 -21.98 -4.33
CA PHE A 344 10.07 -20.66 -4.11
C PHE A 344 9.75 -19.96 -5.43
N SER A 345 8.73 -19.11 -5.41
CA SER A 345 8.26 -18.40 -6.61
C SER A 345 9.00 -17.07 -6.79
N VAL A 346 9.43 -16.78 -8.01
CA VAL A 346 10.13 -15.54 -8.38
C VAL A 346 9.42 -14.88 -9.55
N ARG A 347 8.83 -13.71 -9.30
CA ARG A 347 8.31 -12.86 -10.38
C ARG A 347 9.49 -12.18 -11.08
N PRO A 348 9.69 -12.35 -12.40
CA PRO A 348 10.72 -11.60 -13.11
C PRO A 348 10.36 -10.11 -13.19
N ARG A 349 11.38 -9.25 -13.25
CA ARG A 349 11.21 -7.86 -13.68
C ARG A 349 10.87 -7.80 -15.18
N GLY A 350 10.30 -6.68 -15.61
CA GLY A 350 9.92 -6.47 -17.01
C GLY A 350 8.48 -5.97 -17.14
N THR A 351 8.12 -5.57 -18.36
CA THR A 351 6.74 -5.18 -18.70
C THR A 351 5.80 -6.39 -18.66
N HIS A 352 4.51 -6.18 -18.90
CA HIS A 352 3.58 -7.31 -19.01
C HIS A 352 3.90 -8.12 -20.28
N GLU A 353 4.16 -7.43 -21.38
CA GLU A 353 4.49 -7.98 -22.69
C GLU A 353 5.75 -8.84 -22.63
N ASP A 354 6.84 -8.33 -22.03
CA ASP A 354 8.10 -9.08 -21.89
C ASP A 354 7.89 -10.40 -21.14
N ARG A 355 7.06 -10.38 -20.09
CA ARG A 355 6.82 -11.53 -19.22
C ARG A 355 5.83 -12.51 -19.84
N ALA A 356 4.91 -12.05 -20.68
CA ALA A 356 4.06 -12.90 -21.50
C ALA A 356 4.87 -13.61 -22.60
N GLU A 357 5.83 -12.92 -23.23
CA GLU A 357 6.73 -13.54 -24.20
C GLU A 357 7.66 -14.57 -23.55
N ALA A 358 8.21 -14.24 -22.37
CA ALA A 358 8.99 -15.17 -21.58
C ALA A 358 8.19 -16.43 -21.20
N PHE A 359 6.87 -16.32 -20.98
CA PHE A 359 6.01 -17.48 -20.69
C PHE A 359 5.94 -18.47 -21.85
N LYS A 360 5.86 -17.98 -23.11
CA LYS A 360 5.83 -18.82 -24.31
C LYS A 360 7.09 -19.68 -24.46
N THR A 361 8.22 -19.19 -23.97
CA THR A 361 9.53 -19.87 -24.05
C THR A 361 10.00 -20.42 -22.70
N ALA A 362 9.13 -20.45 -21.68
CA ALA A 362 9.53 -20.68 -20.30
C ALA A 362 10.10 -22.09 -20.05
N SER A 363 9.56 -23.09 -20.75
CA SER A 363 10.06 -24.48 -20.67
C SER A 363 11.54 -24.60 -21.01
N LYS A 364 12.04 -23.78 -21.95
CA LYS A 364 13.46 -23.78 -22.37
C LYS A 364 14.41 -23.19 -21.32
N GLN A 365 13.86 -22.54 -20.29
CA GLN A 365 14.66 -21.89 -19.25
C GLN A 365 14.79 -22.74 -17.99
N VAL A 366 14.03 -23.83 -17.88
CA VAL A 366 14.16 -24.78 -16.78
C VAL A 366 15.55 -25.42 -16.80
N GLY A 367 16.19 -25.49 -15.64
CA GLY A 367 17.56 -25.95 -15.47
C GLY A 367 18.59 -24.83 -15.39
N LYS A 368 18.31 -23.66 -15.97
CA LYS A 368 19.21 -22.50 -15.98
C LYS A 368 19.22 -21.77 -14.65
N LYS A 369 20.21 -20.89 -14.47
CA LYS A 369 20.30 -20.02 -13.29
C LYS A 369 19.63 -18.67 -13.53
N LEU A 370 18.78 -18.27 -12.61
CA LEU A 370 18.18 -16.94 -12.52
C LEU A 370 18.96 -16.11 -11.50
N THR A 371 19.46 -14.93 -11.88
CA THR A 371 19.89 -13.94 -10.90
C THR A 371 18.67 -13.36 -10.21
N VAL A 372 18.54 -13.61 -8.91
CA VAL A 372 17.42 -13.18 -8.07
C VAL A 372 17.90 -12.09 -7.13
N ARG A 373 17.23 -10.94 -7.19
CA ARG A 373 17.37 -9.86 -6.21
C ARG A 373 16.38 -10.05 -5.07
N PHE A 374 16.84 -9.96 -3.84
CA PHE A 374 16.02 -10.11 -2.64
C PHE A 374 16.55 -9.22 -1.51
N GLN A 375 15.82 -9.08 -0.41
CA GLN A 375 16.27 -8.27 0.73
C GLN A 375 17.13 -9.09 1.69
N GLU A 376 16.59 -10.23 2.13
CA GLU A 376 17.19 -11.15 3.10
C GLU A 376 16.75 -12.59 2.81
N LEU A 377 17.34 -13.56 3.51
CA LEU A 377 16.90 -14.96 3.48
C LEU A 377 16.04 -15.23 4.73
N THR A 378 14.99 -16.05 4.59
CA THR A 378 14.29 -16.62 5.76
C THR A 378 15.17 -17.63 6.49
N GLU A 379 14.75 -18.10 7.67
CA GLU A 379 15.40 -19.23 8.37
C GLU A 379 15.54 -20.47 7.48
N ASP A 380 14.58 -20.68 6.58
CA ASP A 380 14.59 -21.76 5.59
C ASP A 380 15.51 -21.51 4.38
N GLY A 381 16.28 -20.42 4.38
CA GLY A 381 17.14 -20.04 3.27
C GLY A 381 16.40 -19.52 2.03
N ILE A 382 15.11 -19.15 2.17
CA ILE A 382 14.29 -18.68 1.05
C ILE A 382 14.44 -17.15 0.92
N PRO A 383 14.75 -16.63 -0.28
CA PRO A 383 14.75 -15.20 -0.55
C PRO A 383 13.44 -14.49 -0.20
N ARG A 384 13.50 -13.45 0.64
CA ARG A 384 12.35 -12.59 0.97
C ARG A 384 12.19 -11.48 -0.08
N PHE A 385 10.96 -11.36 -0.60
CA PHE A 385 10.59 -10.45 -1.70
C PHE A 385 11.46 -10.61 -2.96
N PRO A 386 11.59 -11.84 -3.51
CA PRO A 386 12.47 -12.10 -4.63
C PRO A 386 11.96 -11.49 -5.93
N VAL A 387 12.87 -10.92 -6.71
CA VAL A 387 12.64 -10.40 -8.05
C VAL A 387 13.69 -10.96 -9.00
N GLY A 388 13.25 -11.63 -10.07
CA GLY A 388 14.16 -12.16 -11.08
C GLY A 388 14.70 -11.05 -11.97
N LEU A 389 16.03 -10.94 -12.11
CA LEU A 389 16.69 -9.88 -12.87
C LEU A 389 17.04 -10.30 -14.29
N ALA A 390 17.70 -11.44 -14.43
CA ALA A 390 18.19 -11.97 -15.69
C ALA A 390 18.47 -13.48 -15.54
N ILE A 391 18.16 -14.23 -16.59
CA ILE A 391 18.56 -15.63 -16.72
C ILE A 391 19.97 -15.63 -17.31
N ARG A 392 20.89 -16.37 -16.71
CA ARG A 392 22.25 -16.50 -17.22
C ARG A 392 22.37 -17.75 -18.05
N ASP A 393 22.86 -17.57 -19.27
CA ASP A 393 23.22 -18.61 -20.23
C ASP A 393 24.75 -18.68 -20.29
N TYR A 394 25.38 -19.20 -19.23
CA TYR A 394 26.78 -19.63 -19.30
C TYR A 394 26.79 -21.15 -19.16
N GLU A 395 26.49 -21.81 -20.27
CA GLU A 395 26.94 -23.15 -20.66
C GLU A 395 26.63 -23.36 -22.14
#